data_AF-A0A9D1LID7-F1
#
_entry.id   AF-A0A9D1LID7-F1
#
_cell.length_a   1.000
_cell.length_b   1.000
_cell.length_c   1.000
_cell.angle_alpha   90.00
_cell.angle_beta   90.00
_cell.angle_gamma   90.00
#
_symmetry.space_group_name_H-M   'P 1'
#
loop_
_entity.id
_entity.type
_entity.pdbx_description
1 polymer ?
#
loop_
_entity_poly.entity_id
_entity_poly.type
_entity_poly.pdbx_seq_one_letter_code
_entity_poly.pdbx_strand_id
1 'polypeptide(L)' 'MITVKVKNGNVDGALKKFKQRVAKSGLPSEVKKKQAFDKPGVQRRNAKKEAIKNSRKAAKRERRDS' A
#
# COMPACT_ATOMS: atom_id res chain seq x y z
N MET A 1 10.20 0.56 -9.62
CA MET A 1 9.64 -0.41 -10.59
C MET A 1 9.63 -1.79 -9.95
N ILE A 2 8.52 -2.54 -10.00
CA ILE A 2 8.40 -3.85 -9.31
C ILE A 2 8.75 -4.96 -10.29
N THR A 3 9.69 -5.82 -9.92
CA THR A 3 10.12 -6.96 -10.74
C THR A 3 9.91 -8.26 -9.98
N VAL A 4 9.43 -9.29 -10.66
CA VAL A 4 9.29 -10.66 -10.12
C VAL A 4 10.00 -11.62 -11.06
N LYS A 5 10.96 -12.38 -10.52
CA LYS A 5 11.64 -13.45 -11.26
C LYS A 5 10.72 -14.67 -11.31
N VAL A 6 10.44 -15.15 -12.51
CA VAL A 6 9.71 -16.41 -12.72
C VAL A 6 10.69 -17.56 -12.44
N LYS A 7 10.28 -18.55 -11.63
CA LYS A 7 11.06 -19.75 -11.38
C LYS A 7 10.35 -20.94 -12.04
N ASN A 8 11.12 -21.79 -12.72
CA ASN A 8 10.68 -23.08 -13.27
C ASN A 8 9.45 -23.00 -14.20
N GLY A 9 9.31 -21.91 -14.97
CA GLY A 9 8.18 -21.74 -15.89
C GLY A 9 6.82 -21.50 -15.22
N ASN A 10 6.74 -21.38 -13.89
CA ASN A 10 5.48 -21.15 -13.18
C ASN A 10 5.07 -19.66 -13.24
N VAL A 11 4.43 -19.29 -14.36
CA VAL A 11 4.00 -17.92 -14.64
C VAL A 11 2.85 -17.48 -13.73
N ASP A 12 1.88 -18.35 -13.46
CA ASP A 12 0.71 -18.00 -12.63
C ASP A 12 1.10 -17.67 -11.18
N GLY A 13 2.02 -18.43 -10.61
CA GLY A 13 2.57 -18.15 -9.29
C GLY A 13 3.36 -16.83 -9.26
N ALA A 14 4.07 -16.51 -10.34
CA ALA A 14 4.77 -15.23 -10.47
C ALA A 14 3.79 -14.06 -10.60
N LEU A 15 2.70 -14.21 -11.35
CA LEU A 15 1.65 -13.20 -11.48
C LEU A 15 0.93 -12.93 -10.15
N LYS A 16 0.62 -13.98 -9.38
CA LYS A 16 0.03 -13.82 -8.04
C LYS A 16 0.96 -13.04 -7.10
N LYS A 17 2.25 -13.40 -7.09
CA LYS A 17 3.27 -12.69 -6.29
C LYS A 17 3.45 -11.24 -6.76
N PHE A 18 3.41 -11.01 -8.06
CA PHE A 18 3.47 -9.66 -8.62
C PHE A 18 2.29 -8.81 -8.18
N LYS A 19 1.05 -9.30 -8.33
CA LYS A 19 -0.16 -8.61 -7.84
C LYS A 19 -0.07 -8.27 -6.35
N GLN A 20 0.39 -9.21 -5.53
CA GLN A 20 0.58 -8.98 -4.09
C GLN A 20 1.65 -7.91 -3.81
N ARG A 21 2.79 -7.94 -4.52
CA ARG A 21 3.84 -6.92 -4.37
C ARG A 21 3.37 -5.54 -4.83
N VAL A 22 2.63 -5.46 -5.93
CA VAL A 22 2.01 -4.21 -6.41
C VAL A 22 1.03 -3.66 -5.37
N ALA A 23 0.15 -4.48 -4.81
CA ALA A 23 -0.77 -4.06 -3.77
C ALA A 23 -0.04 -3.56 -2.51
N LYS A 24 0.99 -4.29 -2.05
CA LYS A 24 1.78 -3.91 -0.87
C LYS A 24 2.61 -2.64 -1.06
N SER A 25 3.04 -2.37 -2.29
CA SER A 25 3.83 -1.16 -2.61
C SER A 25 3.04 0.14 -2.49
N GLY A 26 1.70 0.11 -2.48
CA GLY A 26 0.87 1.31 -2.41
C GLY A 26 0.75 2.09 -3.72
N LEU A 27 1.44 1.70 -4.79
CA LEU A 27 1.40 2.34 -6.11
C LEU A 27 -0.03 2.61 -6.64
N PRO A 28 -0.99 1.66 -6.57
CA PRO A 28 -2.35 1.93 -7.06
C PRO A 28 -3.04 3.08 -6.31
N SER A 29 -2.78 3.19 -5.00
CA SER A 29 -3.33 4.25 -4.16
C SER A 29 -2.67 5.60 -4.46
N GLU A 30 -1.38 5.62 -4.77
CA GLU A 30 -0.67 6.84 -5.17
C GLU A 30 -1.15 7.36 -6.52
N VAL A 31 -1.35 6.48 -7.50
CA VAL A 31 -1.87 6.86 -8.82
C VAL A 31 -3.25 7.51 -8.65
N LYS A 32 -4.16 6.90 -7.88
CA LYS A 32 -5.49 7.47 -7.61
C LYS A 32 -5.42 8.85 -6.94
N LYS A 33 -4.50 9.04 -5.99
CA LYS A 33 -4.31 10.35 -5.32
C LYS A 33 -3.77 11.43 -6.25
N LYS A 34 -2.98 11.04 -7.26
CA LYS A 34 -2.35 11.96 -8.22
C LYS A 34 -3.20 12.22 -9.47
N GLN A 35 -4.31 11.51 -9.65
CA GLN A 35 -5.21 11.69 -10.81
C GLN A 35 -5.86 13.08 -10.84
N ALA A 36 -6.07 13.71 -9.69
CA ALA A 36 -6.66 15.05 -9.58
C ALA A 36 -5.80 15.95 -8.68
N PHE A 37 -5.87 17.26 -8.91
CA PHE A 37 -5.21 18.24 -8.05
C PHE A 37 -5.96 18.40 -6.73
N ASP A 38 -5.30 18.04 -5.63
CA ASP A 38 -5.76 18.35 -4.27
C ASP A 38 -4.99 19.56 -3.72
N LYS A 39 -5.70 20.55 -3.16
CA LYS A 39 -5.08 21.68 -2.46
C LYS A 39 -4.17 21.18 -1.33
N PRO A 40 -3.00 21.82 -1.06
CA PRO A 40 -2.06 21.36 -0.02
C PRO A 40 -2.69 21.19 1.37
N GLY A 41 -3.69 22.02 1.73
CA GLY A 41 -4.42 21.86 2.99
C GLY A 41 -5.21 20.55 3.08
N VAL A 42 -5.82 20.11 1.97
CA VAL A 42 -6.55 18.84 1.87
C VAL A 42 -5.58 17.67 1.98
N GLN A 43 -4.43 17.75 1.28
CA GLN A 43 -3.38 16.74 1.36
C GLN A 43 -2.85 16.58 2.80
N ARG A 44 -2.54 17.68 3.49
CA ARG A 44 -2.08 17.66 4.90
C ARG A 44 -3.12 17.04 5.83
N ARG A 45 -4.40 17.38 5.65
CA ARG A 45 -5.50 16.81 6.45
C ARG A 45 -5.63 15.30 6.22
N ASN A 46 -5.56 14.86 4.98
CA ASN A 46 -5.64 13.44 4.62
C ASN A 46 -4.44 12.66 5.17
N ALA A 47 -3.22 13.21 5.07
CA ALA A 47 -2.02 12.59 5.64
C ALA A 47 -2.14 12.39 7.16
N LYS A 48 -2.61 13.41 7.90
CA LYS A 48 -2.86 13.29 9.36
C LYS A 48 -3.88 12.21 9.68
N LYS A 49 -5.00 12.15 8.94
CA LYS A 49 -6.03 11.12 9.13
C LYS A 49 -5.48 9.70 8.92
N GLU A 50 -4.70 9.49 7.87
CA GLU A 50 -4.09 8.18 7.58
C GLU A 50 -3.05 7.79 8.63
N ALA A 51 -2.24 8.72 9.13
CA ALA A 51 -1.29 8.46 10.21
C ALA A 51 -1.98 7.99 11.50
N ILE A 52 -3.08 8.65 11.89
CA ILE A 52 -3.89 8.25 13.06
C ILE A 52 -4.51 6.86 12.86
N LYS A 53 -5.01 6.55 11.66
CA LYS A 53 -5.53 5.21 11.36
C LYS A 53 -4.44 4.14 11.49
N ASN A 54 -3.24 4.42 11.02
CA ASN A 54 -2.12 3.49 11.07
C ASN A 54 -1.62 3.27 12.50
N SER A 55 -1.50 4.32 13.32
CA SER A 55 -1.12 4.18 14.73
C SER A 55 -2.13 3.36 15.53
N ARG A 56 -3.43 3.59 15.32
CA ARG A 56 -4.51 2.78 15.94
C ARG A 56 -4.43 1.31 15.54
N LYS A 57 -4.13 1.02 14.27
CA LYS A 57 -3.95 -0.36 13.79
C LYS A 57 -2.73 -1.03 14.42
N ALA A 58 -1.61 -0.31 14.56
CA ALA A 58 -0.40 -0.81 15.20
C ALA A 58 -0.64 -1.13 16.68
N ALA A 59 -1.22 -0.20 17.44
CA ALA A 59 -1.56 -0.41 18.85
C ALA A 59 -2.55 -1.58 19.05
N LYS A 60 -3.54 -1.75 18.15
CA LYS A 60 -4.44 -2.90 18.19
C LYS A 60 -3.70 -4.22 17.96
N ARG A 61 -2.69 -4.22 17.09
CA ARG A 61 -1.87 -5.40 16.82
C ARG A 61 -0.99 -5.75 18.02
N GLU A 62 -0.34 -4.76 18.62
CA GLU A 62 0.46 -4.95 19.84
C GLU A 62 -0.36 -5.56 20.97
N ARG A 63 -1.56 -5.02 21.24
CA ARG A 63 -2.48 -5.57 22.25
C ARG A 63 -2.95 -7.00 21.99
N ARG A 64 -2.92 -7.46 20.74
CA ARG A 64 -3.32 -8.83 20.38
C ARG A 64 -2.15 -9.80 20.50
N ASP A 65 -0.95 -9.30 20.25
CA ASP A 65 0.28 -10.07 20.27
C ASP A 65 0.91 -10.08 21.69
N SER A 66 0.35 -9.32 22.63
CA SER A 66 0.60 -9.33 24.10
C SER A 66 -0.39 -10.24 24.80
#